data_AF-A0A0N4TB79-F1
#
_entry.id   AF-A0A0N4TB79-F1
#
_cell.length_a   1.000
_cell.length_b   1.000
_cell.length_c   1.000
_cell.angle_alpha   90.00
_cell.angle_beta   90.00
_cell.angle_gamma   90.00
#
_symmetry.space_group_name_H-M   'P 1'
#
loop_
_entity.id
_entity.type
_entity.pdbx_description
1 polymer ?
#
loop_
_entity_poly.entity_id
_entity_poly.type
_entity_poly.pdbx_seq_one_letter_code
_entity_poly.pdbx_strand_id
1 'polypeptide(L)'
;YQSTYELLQERLRSRIQENDLSVQSDENKEIKNDAVKTQLSTSDLEFFQCDDRSCSSSPLPAKKSIIGLLLEKTDFVIRSDLAAYARFAASDIKNGRKLLVFYPFAESEPGSSKCFSLIIYAQCEICISDLVGLCCYEYARIRRTNSIESVTQYHLLMAEENGEVDRDLPAVDGHRLLNELGACWSTVALEKRQNLNYMGLTNVVVYTISGKQYEFSMDSLDVPLQWLRDQAIKRRIEDEGQDFMSDCPALQEYVLETMNQPNVVLDLNKPISSTASLEFLLLRINSLFCLIYLQYIFFHCLLSS
;
A
#
# COMPACT_ATOMS: atom_id res chain seq x y z
N TYR A 1 29.06 -5.20 -44.83
CA TYR A 1 28.13 -5.01 -43.69
C TYR A 1 27.55 -3.63 -43.81
N GLN A 2 26.36 -3.53 -44.39
CA GLN A 2 25.68 -2.27 -44.62
C GLN A 2 24.90 -1.89 -43.35
N SER A 3 25.04 -0.64 -42.90
CA SER A 3 24.45 -0.17 -41.66
C SER A 3 22.92 -0.22 -41.75
N THR A 4 22.25 -0.72 -40.71
CA THR A 4 20.78 -0.75 -40.59
C THR A 4 20.13 0.63 -40.84
N TYR A 5 20.90 1.69 -40.63
CA TYR A 5 20.50 3.07 -40.92
C TYR A 5 20.32 3.35 -42.42
N GLU A 6 21.19 2.81 -43.28
CA GLU A 6 21.08 3.03 -44.74
C GLU A 6 19.86 2.31 -45.32
N LEU A 7 19.57 1.10 -44.85
CA LEU A 7 18.37 0.36 -45.24
C LEU A 7 17.08 1.09 -44.87
N LEU A 8 17.05 1.77 -43.72
CA LEU A 8 15.90 2.59 -43.32
C LEU A 8 15.76 3.85 -44.17
N GLN A 9 16.88 4.52 -44.49
CA GLN A 9 16.84 5.70 -45.35
C GLN A 9 16.39 5.38 -46.78
N GLU A 10 16.84 4.26 -47.35
CA GLU A 10 16.44 3.83 -48.69
C GLU A 10 14.95 3.49 -48.74
N ARG A 11 14.43 2.80 -47.72
CA ARG A 11 12.99 2.47 -47.61
C ARG A 11 12.10 3.69 -47.44
N LEU A 12 12.60 4.76 -46.80
CA LEU A 12 11.89 6.02 -46.66
C LEU A 12 11.87 6.80 -47.99
N ARG A 13 12.97 6.78 -48.75
CA ARG A 13 13.03 7.41 -50.07
C ARG A 13 12.10 6.73 -51.09
N SER A 14 12.04 5.39 -51.08
CA SER A 14 11.12 4.65 -51.98
C SER A 14 9.64 4.96 -51.70
N ARG A 15 9.24 5.13 -50.43
CA ARG A 15 7.85 5.47 -50.08
C ARG A 15 7.43 6.88 -50.49
N ILE A 16 8.35 7.84 -50.48
CA ILE A 16 8.06 9.20 -50.96
C ILE A 16 7.85 9.18 -52.47
N GLN A 17 8.64 8.39 -53.20
CA GLN A 17 8.51 8.27 -54.65
C GLN A 17 7.26 7.47 -55.09
N GLU A 18 6.81 6.50 -54.30
CA GLU A 18 5.54 5.79 -54.55
C GLU A 18 4.30 6.67 -54.29
N ASN A 19 4.35 7.55 -53.28
CA ASN A 19 3.24 8.48 -53.00
C ASN A 19 3.09 9.59 -54.05
N ASP A 20 4.17 9.99 -54.72
CA ASP A 20 4.12 10.93 -55.86
C ASP A 20 3.67 10.26 -57.18
N LEU A 21 3.55 8.92 -57.21
CA LEU A 21 3.13 8.12 -58.36
C LEU A 21 1.77 7.43 -58.18
N SER A 22 1.15 7.49 -57.00
CA SER A 22 -0.16 6.86 -56.73
C SER A 22 -1.34 7.83 -56.66
N VAL A 23 -1.18 9.08 -57.08
CA VAL A 23 -2.31 9.99 -57.36
C VAL A 23 -2.60 9.95 -58.86
N GLN A 24 -3.17 8.84 -59.33
CA GLN A 24 -4.11 8.78 -60.47
C GLN A 24 -4.51 7.33 -60.79
N SER A 25 -5.61 6.87 -60.18
CA SER A 25 -6.66 6.13 -60.88
C SER A 25 -7.89 6.05 -59.99
N ASP A 26 -8.69 7.11 -59.99
CA ASP A 26 -10.13 6.95 -59.84
C ASP A 26 -10.80 7.95 -60.78
N GLU A 27 -11.69 7.39 -61.59
CA GLU A 27 -12.35 7.99 -62.73
C GLU A 27 -13.13 9.26 -62.35
N ASN A 28 -12.61 10.42 -62.74
CA ASN A 28 -13.41 11.62 -62.93
C ASN A 28 -13.60 11.86 -64.43
N LYS A 29 -14.85 11.72 -64.87
CA LYS A 29 -15.32 12.06 -66.21
C LYS A 29 -14.89 13.46 -66.62
N GLU A 30 -14.08 13.53 -67.66
CA GLU A 30 -13.79 14.74 -68.41
C GLU A 30 -15.06 15.24 -69.11
N ILE A 31 -15.47 16.48 -68.85
CA ILE A 31 -16.28 17.26 -69.79
C ILE A 31 -15.45 18.49 -70.15
N LYS A 32 -14.93 18.47 -71.38
CA LYS A 32 -14.30 19.63 -72.04
C LYS A 32 -15.38 20.67 -72.35
N ASN A 33 -15.13 21.90 -71.92
CA ASN A 33 -15.87 23.07 -72.36
C ASN A 33 -15.41 23.47 -73.76
N ASP A 34 -16.25 23.24 -74.77
CA ASP A 34 -16.19 24.00 -76.02
C ASP A 34 -17.36 24.98 -76.04
N ALA A 35 -17.01 26.27 -76.12
CA ALA A 35 -17.94 27.37 -76.16
C ALA A 35 -18.45 27.58 -77.59
N VAL A 36 -19.71 27.23 -77.88
CA VAL A 36 -20.54 27.97 -78.87
C VAL A 36 -22.02 27.94 -78.47
N LYS A 37 -22.50 29.12 -78.06
CA LYS A 37 -23.87 29.70 -78.13
C LYS A 37 -25.05 28.74 -78.35
N THR A 38 -25.97 28.67 -77.38
CA THR A 38 -27.42 28.73 -77.61
C THR A 38 -28.12 29.23 -76.34
N GLN A 39 -29.20 29.97 -76.54
CA GLN A 39 -29.92 30.86 -75.62
C GLN A 39 -30.82 30.13 -74.61
N LEU A 40 -31.40 30.93 -73.70
CA LEU A 40 -32.64 30.67 -72.92
C LEU A 40 -32.47 29.67 -71.76
N SER A 41 -32.92 29.88 -70.52
CA SER A 41 -33.85 30.84 -69.91
C SER A 41 -33.57 30.88 -68.40
N THR A 42 -33.79 32.04 -67.79
CA THR A 42 -33.69 32.31 -66.35
C THR A 42 -34.71 31.49 -65.54
N SER A 43 -34.32 30.36 -64.94
CA SER A 43 -35.16 29.72 -63.91
C SER A 43 -34.47 28.74 -62.93
N ASP A 44 -33.13 28.68 -62.82
CA ASP A 44 -32.47 27.71 -61.90
C ASP A 44 -31.40 28.32 -60.97
N LEU A 45 -31.39 29.64 -60.78
CA LEU A 45 -30.42 30.32 -59.92
C LEU A 45 -30.87 30.47 -58.44
N GLU A 46 -31.69 29.56 -57.92
CA GLU A 46 -32.13 29.58 -56.51
C GLU A 46 -31.65 28.40 -55.66
N PHE A 47 -30.74 27.54 -56.16
CA PHE A 47 -30.32 26.36 -55.39
C PHE A 47 -29.07 26.55 -54.51
N PHE A 48 -28.36 27.68 -54.60
CA PHE A 48 -27.17 27.96 -53.78
C PHE A 48 -27.14 29.39 -53.22
N GLN A 49 -28.21 29.80 -52.55
CA GLN A 49 -28.14 30.94 -51.63
C GLN A 49 -28.08 30.41 -50.20
N CYS A 50 -26.87 30.17 -49.70
CA CYS A 50 -26.65 30.17 -48.26
C CYS A 50 -26.60 31.64 -47.82
N ASP A 51 -27.76 32.17 -47.43
CA ASP A 51 -27.80 33.39 -46.63
C ASP A 51 -27.17 33.05 -45.27
N ASP A 52 -25.96 33.56 -45.03
CA ASP A 52 -25.35 33.61 -43.71
C ASP A 52 -26.20 34.52 -42.81
N ARG A 53 -27.29 33.96 -42.28
CA ARG A 53 -28.02 34.55 -41.17
C ARG A 53 -27.11 34.53 -39.95
N SER A 54 -26.50 35.67 -39.66
CA SER A 54 -25.89 35.95 -38.37
C SER A 54 -26.96 35.79 -37.29
N CYS A 55 -26.94 34.66 -36.59
CA CYS A 55 -27.71 34.49 -35.37
C CYS A 55 -27.06 35.33 -34.27
N SER A 56 -27.55 36.56 -34.12
CA SER A 56 -27.50 37.27 -32.86
C SER A 56 -28.41 36.56 -31.86
N SER A 57 -27.84 35.65 -31.07
CA SER A 57 -28.50 35.08 -29.90
C SER A 57 -27.73 35.44 -28.64
N SER A 58 -28.48 35.98 -27.68
CA SER A 58 -28.08 36.36 -26.32
C SER A 58 -27.24 35.30 -25.58
N PRO A 59 -26.47 35.68 -24.54
CA PRO A 59 -25.66 34.75 -23.78
C PRO A 59 -26.54 33.83 -22.93
N LEU A 60 -26.99 32.73 -23.53
CA LEU A 60 -27.53 31.58 -22.82
C LEU A 60 -26.35 30.76 -22.27
N PRO A 61 -26.45 30.15 -21.07
CA PRO A 61 -25.35 29.43 -20.46
C PRO A 61 -24.91 28.31 -21.41
N ALA A 62 -23.66 28.39 -21.87
CA ALA A 62 -23.09 27.47 -22.84
C ALA A 62 -23.26 26.03 -22.33
N LYS A 63 -24.05 25.23 -23.04
CA LYS A 63 -24.12 23.79 -22.80
C LYS A 63 -22.71 23.25 -23.01
N LYS A 64 -22.11 22.69 -21.96
CA LYS A 64 -20.75 22.13 -22.00
C LYS A 64 -20.68 21.12 -23.14
N SER A 65 -19.62 21.22 -23.97
CA SER A 65 -19.31 20.24 -25.02
C SER A 65 -19.29 18.83 -24.43
N ILE A 66 -19.65 17.81 -25.20
CA ILE A 66 -19.56 16.40 -24.79
C ILE A 66 -18.17 16.07 -24.22
N ILE A 67 -17.11 16.66 -24.81
CA ILE A 67 -15.74 16.52 -24.31
C ILE A 67 -15.58 17.19 -22.94
N GLY A 68 -16.17 18.37 -22.74
CA GLY A 68 -16.18 19.05 -21.44
C GLY A 68 -16.93 18.27 -20.36
N LEU A 69 -18.05 17.62 -20.72
CA LEU A 69 -18.79 16.74 -19.82
C LEU A 69 -18.01 15.45 -19.50
N LEU A 70 -17.25 14.92 -20.46
CA LEU A 70 -16.39 13.76 -20.26
C LEU A 70 -15.19 14.11 -19.36
N LEU A 71 -14.57 15.27 -19.57
CA LEU A 71 -13.45 15.74 -18.76
C LEU A 71 -13.86 16.00 -17.31
N GLU A 72 -15.00 16.70 -17.10
CA GLU A 72 -15.56 16.94 -15.76
C GLU A 72 -15.92 15.65 -15.02
N LYS A 73 -16.19 14.55 -15.76
CA LYS A 73 -16.42 13.23 -15.18
C LYS A 73 -15.13 12.46 -14.86
N THR A 74 -13.99 12.92 -15.35
CA THR A 74 -12.66 12.28 -15.19
C THR A 74 -11.72 13.00 -14.22
N ASP A 75 -12.15 14.08 -13.55
CA ASP A 75 -11.28 14.90 -12.69
C ASP A 75 -10.80 14.22 -11.38
N PHE A 76 -11.22 12.98 -11.11
CA PHE A 76 -10.78 12.25 -9.93
C PHE A 76 -9.44 11.54 -10.18
N VAL A 77 -8.38 12.10 -9.61
CA VAL A 77 -7.04 11.50 -9.59
C VAL A 77 -6.84 10.74 -8.28
N ILE A 78 -6.58 9.43 -8.40
CA ILE A 78 -6.20 8.58 -7.26
C ILE A 78 -4.78 8.95 -6.84
N ARG A 79 -4.52 8.94 -5.53
CA ARG A 79 -3.17 9.19 -4.99
C ARG A 79 -2.12 8.27 -5.65
N SER A 80 -0.94 8.83 -5.93
CA SER A 80 0.14 8.14 -6.66
C SER A 80 0.62 6.86 -5.96
N ASP A 81 0.64 6.86 -4.62
CA ASP A 81 1.00 5.70 -3.79
C ASP A 81 0.04 4.52 -4.00
N LEU A 82 -1.26 4.79 -4.10
CA LEU A 82 -2.28 3.76 -4.37
C LEU A 82 -2.32 3.35 -5.84
N ALA A 83 -2.06 4.29 -6.75
CA ALA A 83 -2.07 4.02 -8.19
C ALA A 83 -1.03 2.96 -8.60
N ALA A 84 0.07 2.83 -7.87
CA ALA A 84 1.09 1.82 -8.10
C ALA A 84 0.56 0.37 -8.02
N TYR A 85 -0.47 0.12 -7.21
CA TYR A 85 -1.05 -1.21 -7.03
C TYR A 85 -1.98 -1.64 -8.17
N ALA A 86 -2.39 -0.71 -9.04
CA ALA A 86 -3.22 -1.02 -10.20
C ALA A 86 -2.58 -2.07 -11.14
N ARG A 87 -1.23 -2.14 -11.15
CA ARG A 87 -0.47 -3.12 -11.94
C ARG A 87 -0.76 -4.58 -11.58
N PHE A 88 -1.27 -4.83 -10.38
CA PHE A 88 -1.56 -6.17 -9.89
C PHE A 88 -2.98 -6.65 -10.18
N ALA A 89 -3.82 -5.78 -10.75
CA ALA A 89 -5.11 -6.18 -11.26
C ALA A 89 -4.94 -7.19 -12.40
N ALA A 90 -5.66 -8.30 -12.35
CA ALA A 90 -5.67 -9.28 -13.42
C ALA A 90 -6.75 -8.92 -14.45
N SER A 91 -6.36 -8.83 -15.73
CA SER A 91 -7.32 -8.60 -16.83
C SER A 91 -8.07 -9.87 -17.23
N ASP A 92 -7.47 -11.05 -17.01
CA ASP A 92 -7.98 -12.35 -17.44
C ASP A 92 -8.21 -13.32 -16.28
N ILE A 93 -9.25 -14.16 -16.38
CA ILE A 93 -9.61 -15.19 -15.38
C ILE A 93 -8.54 -16.29 -15.28
N LYS A 94 -7.74 -16.52 -16.33
CA LYS A 94 -6.73 -17.60 -16.35
C LYS A 94 -5.51 -17.29 -15.47
N ASN A 95 -5.15 -16.01 -15.37
CA ASN A 95 -3.98 -15.56 -14.60
C ASN A 95 -4.37 -14.85 -13.31
N GLY A 96 -5.67 -14.75 -13.04
CA GLY A 96 -6.22 -14.01 -11.92
C GLY A 96 -7.12 -14.87 -11.04
N ARG A 97 -7.08 -14.59 -9.73
CA ARG A 97 -8.05 -15.11 -8.77
C ARG A 97 -9.13 -14.07 -8.55
N LYS A 98 -10.39 -14.51 -8.60
CA LYS A 98 -11.56 -13.70 -8.25
C LYS A 98 -11.73 -13.69 -6.73
N LEU A 99 -11.84 -12.49 -6.16
CA LEU A 99 -12.03 -12.26 -4.73
C LEU A 99 -13.27 -11.41 -4.51
N LEU A 100 -14.12 -11.81 -3.56
CA LEU A 100 -15.17 -10.96 -3.01
C LEU A 100 -14.61 -10.28 -1.76
N VAL A 101 -14.49 -8.96 -1.81
CA VAL A 101 -13.87 -8.15 -0.77
C VAL A 101 -14.94 -7.29 -0.09
N PHE A 102 -15.14 -7.48 1.21
CA PHE A 102 -15.99 -6.64 2.04
C PHE A 102 -15.19 -5.49 2.64
N TYR A 103 -15.83 -4.33 2.79
CA TYR A 103 -15.26 -3.12 3.39
C TYR A 103 -16.15 -2.69 4.57
N PRO A 104 -15.97 -3.29 5.76
CA PRO A 104 -16.82 -3.04 6.93
C PRO A 104 -16.77 -1.57 7.41
N PHE A 105 -15.67 -0.87 7.12
CA PHE A 105 -15.49 0.55 7.49
C PHE A 105 -16.19 1.52 6.53
N ALA A 106 -16.69 1.06 5.38
CA ALA A 106 -17.34 1.92 4.41
C ALA A 106 -18.82 2.06 4.73
N GLU A 107 -19.33 3.28 4.65
CA GLU A 107 -20.75 3.56 4.89
C GLU A 107 -21.64 2.75 3.93
N SER A 108 -22.55 1.96 4.49
CA SER A 108 -23.56 1.26 3.68
C SER A 108 -24.50 2.24 3.00
N GLU A 109 -25.02 1.88 1.83
CA GLU A 109 -26.06 2.69 1.19
C GLU A 109 -27.34 2.72 2.05
N PRO A 110 -28.03 3.87 2.11
CA PRO A 110 -29.22 4.03 2.94
C PRO A 110 -30.31 3.04 2.51
N GLY A 111 -30.62 2.07 3.37
CA GLY A 111 -31.65 1.05 3.14
C GLY A 111 -31.15 -0.39 3.05
N SER A 112 -29.83 -0.63 3.10
CA SER A 112 -29.28 -1.99 3.19
C SER A 112 -28.45 -2.19 4.45
N SER A 113 -28.73 -3.26 5.21
CA SER A 113 -27.94 -3.67 6.38
C SER A 113 -26.63 -4.37 6.01
N LYS A 114 -26.29 -4.44 4.71
CA LYS A 114 -25.13 -5.19 4.20
C LYS A 114 -23.93 -4.27 4.04
N CYS A 115 -22.75 -4.75 4.41
CA CYS A 115 -21.50 -4.03 4.21
C CYS A 115 -21.23 -3.81 2.71
N PHE A 116 -20.54 -2.71 2.39
CA PHE A 116 -20.08 -2.44 1.04
C PHE A 116 -19.10 -3.55 0.59
N SER A 117 -19.27 -4.07 -0.62
CA SER A 117 -18.44 -5.16 -1.15
C SER A 117 -18.10 -4.96 -2.61
N LEU A 118 -16.93 -5.44 -3.02
CA LEU A 118 -16.42 -5.37 -4.39
C LEU A 118 -15.89 -6.73 -4.83
N ILE A 119 -16.04 -7.03 -6.12
CA ILE A 119 -15.38 -8.17 -6.74
C ILE A 119 -14.10 -7.67 -7.39
N ILE A 120 -12.97 -8.22 -6.95
CA ILE A 120 -11.63 -7.86 -7.43
C ILE A 120 -11.00 -9.07 -8.11
N TYR A 121 -10.33 -8.81 -9.23
CA TYR A 121 -9.52 -9.81 -9.92
C TYR A 121 -8.05 -9.46 -9.69
N ALA A 122 -7.35 -10.30 -8.94
CA ALA A 122 -5.96 -10.10 -8.57
C ALA A 122 -5.08 -11.18 -9.21
N GLN A 123 -3.85 -10.83 -9.59
CA GLN A 123 -2.88 -11.81 -10.08
C GLN A 123 -2.59 -12.89 -9.01
N CYS A 124 -2.43 -14.14 -9.42
CA CYS A 124 -2.20 -15.24 -8.48
C CYS A 124 -0.86 -15.14 -7.72
N GLU A 125 0.14 -14.49 -8.30
CA GLU A 125 1.50 -14.32 -7.74
C GLU A 125 1.66 -13.05 -6.89
N ILE A 126 0.56 -12.36 -6.58
CA ILE A 126 0.59 -11.15 -5.75
C ILE A 126 0.88 -11.52 -4.28
N CYS A 127 1.73 -10.74 -3.62
CA CYS A 127 1.86 -10.77 -2.16
C CYS A 127 0.58 -10.25 -1.50
N ILE A 128 0.23 -10.78 -0.33
CA ILE A 128 -0.97 -10.33 0.39
C ILE A 128 -0.87 -8.86 0.82
N SER A 129 0.32 -8.37 1.16
CA SER A 129 0.55 -6.94 1.40
C SER A 129 0.19 -6.06 0.19
N ASP A 130 0.58 -6.49 -1.01
CA ASP A 130 0.26 -5.80 -2.26
C ASP A 130 -1.22 -5.95 -2.64
N LEU A 131 -1.85 -7.08 -2.27
CA LEU A 131 -3.28 -7.31 -2.44
C LEU A 131 -4.11 -6.36 -1.59
N VAL A 132 -3.71 -6.10 -0.34
CA VAL A 132 -4.32 -5.05 0.50
C VAL A 132 -4.26 -3.71 -0.23
N GLY A 133 -3.10 -3.37 -0.83
CA GLY A 133 -2.94 -2.16 -1.64
C GLY A 133 -3.88 -2.10 -2.86
N LEU A 134 -4.04 -3.22 -3.56
CA LEU A 134 -4.98 -3.33 -4.68
C LEU A 134 -6.44 -3.14 -4.22
N CYS A 135 -6.82 -3.74 -3.09
CA CYS A 135 -8.15 -3.55 -2.49
C CYS A 135 -8.41 -2.09 -2.11
N CYS A 136 -7.41 -1.40 -1.57
CA CYS A 136 -7.48 0.03 -1.27
C CYS A 136 -7.62 0.89 -2.54
N TYR A 137 -6.86 0.55 -3.59
CA TYR A 137 -6.94 1.22 -4.89
C TYR A 137 -8.33 1.06 -5.53
N GLU A 138 -8.86 -0.16 -5.57
CA GLU A 138 -10.19 -0.45 -6.14
C GLU A 138 -11.31 0.28 -5.37
N TYR A 139 -11.21 0.30 -4.05
CA TYR A 139 -12.11 1.08 -3.20
C TYR A 139 -12.07 2.58 -3.55
N ALA A 140 -10.88 3.17 -3.59
CA ALA A 140 -10.68 4.58 -3.91
C ALA A 140 -11.21 4.93 -5.31
N ARG A 141 -10.98 4.04 -6.29
CA ARG A 141 -11.45 4.18 -7.67
C ARG A 141 -12.98 4.19 -7.75
N ILE A 142 -13.65 3.28 -7.06
CA ILE A 142 -15.10 3.12 -7.15
C ILE A 142 -15.84 4.17 -6.33
N ARG A 143 -15.37 4.47 -5.12
CA ARG A 143 -15.94 5.52 -4.27
C ARG A 143 -15.55 6.93 -4.71
N ARG A 144 -14.62 7.07 -5.66
CA ARG A 144 -14.01 8.35 -6.05
C ARG A 144 -13.56 9.16 -4.82
N THR A 145 -12.86 8.49 -3.91
CA THR A 145 -12.37 9.10 -2.67
C THR A 145 -10.91 8.75 -2.40
N ASN A 146 -10.18 9.72 -1.88
CA ASN A 146 -8.82 9.55 -1.38
C ASN A 146 -8.78 9.53 0.16
N SER A 147 -9.94 9.36 0.82
CA SER A 147 -10.08 9.32 2.28
C SER A 147 -9.58 8.02 2.93
N ILE A 148 -9.04 7.09 2.14
CA ILE A 148 -8.42 5.87 2.66
C ILE A 148 -7.03 6.20 3.22
N GLU A 149 -6.74 5.63 4.39
CA GLU A 149 -5.44 5.76 5.07
C GLU A 149 -4.33 4.95 4.34
N SER A 150 -3.12 4.96 4.90
CA SER A 150 -2.02 4.14 4.40
C SER A 150 -2.41 2.65 4.32
N VAL A 151 -1.95 1.96 3.28
CA VAL A 151 -2.13 0.51 3.10
C VAL A 151 -1.70 -0.29 4.33
N THR A 152 -0.68 0.17 5.04
CA THR A 152 -0.16 -0.46 6.26
C THR A 152 -1.14 -0.47 7.44
N GLN A 153 -2.19 0.36 7.40
CA GLN A 153 -3.26 0.41 8.41
C GLN A 153 -4.37 -0.60 8.12
N TYR A 154 -4.25 -1.42 7.09
CA TYR A 154 -5.26 -2.41 6.73
C TYR A 154 -4.69 -3.83 6.78
N HIS A 155 -5.59 -4.79 6.92
CA HIS A 155 -5.29 -6.21 6.83
C HIS A 155 -6.49 -6.95 6.24
N LEU A 156 -6.23 -8.16 5.74
CA LEU A 156 -7.28 -9.04 5.27
C LEU A 156 -7.66 -10.03 6.37
N LEU A 157 -8.96 -10.20 6.55
CA LEU A 157 -9.58 -11.25 7.35
C LEU A 157 -10.38 -12.17 6.45
N MET A 158 -10.61 -13.40 6.91
CA MET A 158 -11.55 -14.29 6.25
C MET A 158 -12.97 -13.76 6.47
N ALA A 159 -13.80 -13.86 5.44
CA ALA A 159 -15.20 -13.48 5.54
C ALA A 159 -16.08 -14.52 4.85
N GLU A 160 -17.31 -14.63 5.32
CA GLU A 160 -18.34 -15.44 4.69
C GLU A 160 -19.02 -14.68 3.54
N GLU A 161 -19.72 -15.39 2.67
CA GLU A 161 -20.42 -14.80 1.52
C GLU A 161 -21.58 -13.86 1.93
N ASN A 162 -22.09 -14.00 3.16
CA ASN A 162 -23.10 -13.12 3.74
C ASN A 162 -22.53 -11.76 4.18
N GLY A 163 -21.20 -11.61 4.25
CA GLY A 163 -20.50 -10.43 4.74
C GLY A 163 -20.13 -10.46 6.22
N GLU A 164 -20.37 -11.57 6.93
CA GLU A 164 -19.87 -11.78 8.28
C GLU A 164 -18.34 -12.00 8.23
N VAL A 165 -17.62 -11.31 9.11
CA VAL A 165 -16.15 -11.37 9.19
C VAL A 165 -15.77 -12.30 10.32
N ASP A 166 -14.96 -13.32 10.02
CA ASP A 166 -14.42 -14.22 11.02
C ASP A 166 -13.25 -13.53 11.75
N ARG A 167 -13.55 -13.05 12.96
CA ARG A 167 -12.59 -12.37 13.85
C ARG A 167 -11.89 -13.33 14.81
N ASP A 168 -12.31 -14.59 14.84
CA ASP A 168 -11.65 -15.62 15.65
C ASP A 168 -10.39 -16.14 14.94
N LEU A 169 -10.35 -16.00 13.61
CA LEU A 169 -9.16 -16.28 12.80
C LEU A 169 -8.19 -15.09 12.76
N PRO A 170 -6.86 -15.35 12.79
CA PRO A 170 -5.87 -14.30 12.64
C PRO A 170 -5.89 -13.71 11.23
N ALA A 171 -5.42 -12.46 11.13
CA ALA A 171 -5.20 -11.81 9.84
C ALA A 171 -4.24 -12.60 8.95
N VAL A 172 -4.43 -12.47 7.63
CA VAL A 172 -3.54 -13.11 6.65
C VAL A 172 -2.16 -12.50 6.72
N ASP A 173 -1.14 -13.36 6.76
CA ASP A 173 0.26 -12.94 6.65
C ASP A 173 0.50 -12.22 5.32
N GLY A 174 1.02 -10.98 5.41
CA GLY A 174 1.29 -10.11 4.28
C GLY A 174 2.39 -10.61 3.36
N HIS A 175 3.30 -11.46 3.84
CA HIS A 175 4.44 -11.99 3.06
C HIS A 175 4.06 -13.19 2.17
N ARG A 176 2.91 -13.80 2.42
CA ARG A 176 2.43 -14.93 1.62
C ARG A 176 1.96 -14.48 0.25
N LEU A 177 1.96 -15.42 -0.69
CA LEU A 177 1.41 -15.20 -2.01
C LEU A 177 -0.06 -15.63 -2.06
N LEU A 178 -0.84 -15.00 -2.94
CA LEU A 178 -2.25 -15.33 -3.11
C LEU A 178 -2.47 -16.77 -3.59
N ASN A 179 -1.57 -17.33 -4.40
CA ASN A 179 -1.63 -18.71 -4.87
C ASN A 179 -1.40 -19.75 -3.75
N GLU A 180 -0.62 -19.41 -2.72
CA GLU A 180 -0.38 -20.24 -1.54
C GLU A 180 -1.60 -20.28 -0.62
N LEU A 181 -2.49 -19.31 -0.72
CA LEU A 181 -3.76 -19.36 -0.03
C LEU A 181 -4.67 -20.40 -0.69
N GLY A 182 -5.25 -21.28 0.12
CA GLY A 182 -6.21 -22.28 -0.34
C GLY A 182 -7.43 -21.67 -1.03
N ALA A 183 -8.20 -22.49 -1.74
CA ALA A 183 -9.36 -22.04 -2.49
C ALA A 183 -10.48 -21.41 -1.62
N CYS A 184 -10.48 -21.70 -0.31
CA CYS A 184 -11.39 -21.07 0.66
C CYS A 184 -11.17 -19.56 0.83
N TRP A 185 -10.03 -19.02 0.38
CA TRP A 185 -9.73 -17.59 0.40
C TRP A 185 -10.30 -16.88 -0.84
N SER A 186 -11.57 -17.13 -1.17
CA SER A 186 -12.32 -16.42 -2.22
C SER A 186 -13.06 -15.21 -1.69
N THR A 187 -13.35 -15.19 -0.39
CA THR A 187 -14.15 -14.16 0.27
C THR A 187 -13.36 -13.63 1.46
N VAL A 188 -13.13 -12.32 1.47
CA VAL A 188 -12.27 -11.66 2.45
C VAL A 188 -12.86 -10.33 2.86
N ALA A 189 -12.46 -9.83 4.02
CA ALA A 189 -12.78 -8.48 4.47
C ALA A 189 -11.51 -7.66 4.63
N LEU A 190 -11.55 -6.43 4.10
CA LEU A 190 -10.52 -5.42 4.34
C LEU A 190 -10.90 -4.64 5.60
N GLU A 191 -10.30 -4.99 6.73
CA GLU A 191 -10.53 -4.28 7.99
C GLU A 191 -9.39 -3.29 8.27
N LYS A 192 -9.75 -2.16 8.89
CA LYS A 192 -8.74 -1.28 9.48
C LYS A 192 -8.14 -2.03 10.65
N ARG A 193 -6.81 -2.06 10.70
CA ARG A 193 -6.09 -2.42 11.92
C ARG A 193 -6.60 -1.48 12.98
N GLN A 194 -7.38 -2.02 13.92
CA GLN A 194 -7.72 -1.23 15.08
C GLN A 194 -6.38 -0.87 15.72
N ASN A 195 -6.09 0.42 15.81
CA ASN A 195 -4.99 0.96 16.61
C ASN A 195 -5.35 0.76 18.10
N LEU A 196 -5.64 -0.47 18.50
CA LEU A 196 -5.12 -0.96 19.76
C LEU A 196 -3.61 -1.01 19.53
N ASN A 197 -2.82 -0.63 20.53
CA ASN A 197 -1.36 -0.76 20.53
C ASN A 197 -0.92 -2.23 20.39
N TYR A 198 -1.16 -2.82 19.21
CA TYR A 198 -0.75 -4.11 18.71
C TYR A 198 -0.25 -3.86 17.29
N MET A 199 0.74 -2.98 17.17
CA MET A 199 1.86 -3.43 16.36
C MET A 199 2.25 -4.81 16.94
N GLY A 200 2.67 -5.79 16.14
CA GLY A 200 3.32 -7.01 16.67
C GLY A 200 4.62 -6.73 17.43
N LEU A 201 4.74 -5.54 18.03
CA LEU A 201 5.74 -5.13 18.96
C LEU A 201 5.46 -5.86 20.26
N THR A 202 6.30 -6.85 20.53
CA THR A 202 6.39 -7.44 21.84
C THR A 202 7.09 -6.42 22.73
N ASN A 203 6.43 -5.97 23.79
CA ASN A 203 7.07 -5.07 24.75
C ASN A 203 7.97 -5.90 25.67
N VAL A 204 9.26 -5.61 25.59
CA VAL A 204 10.29 -6.19 26.46
C VAL A 204 10.68 -5.16 27.49
N VAL A 205 10.61 -5.52 28.77
CA VAL A 205 10.89 -4.60 29.88
C VAL A 205 12.20 -5.00 30.56
N VAL A 206 13.09 -4.04 30.75
CA VAL A 206 14.34 -4.22 31.49
C VAL A 206 14.32 -3.39 32.76
N TYR A 207 14.40 -4.06 33.90
CA TYR A 207 14.48 -3.44 35.23
C TYR A 207 15.93 -3.19 35.63
N THR A 208 16.18 -2.10 36.34
CA THR A 208 17.46 -1.84 36.99
C THR A 208 17.37 -2.10 38.49
N ILE A 209 18.52 -2.31 39.12
CA ILE A 209 18.64 -2.33 40.59
C ILE A 209 18.20 -1.02 41.28
N SER A 210 18.14 0.09 40.54
CA SER A 210 17.62 1.37 41.04
C SER A 210 16.09 1.45 41.04
N GLY A 211 15.40 0.40 40.57
CA GLY A 211 13.94 0.35 40.46
C GLY A 211 13.38 1.06 39.23
N LYS A 212 14.23 1.43 38.26
CA LYS A 212 13.79 1.99 36.98
C LYS A 212 13.44 0.88 36.01
N GLN A 213 12.51 1.16 35.10
CA GLN A 213 12.07 0.25 34.05
C GLN A 213 12.28 0.87 32.67
N TYR A 214 12.87 0.09 31.76
CA TYR A 214 13.10 0.47 30.37
C TYR A 214 12.30 -0.44 29.46
N GLU A 215 11.26 0.11 28.82
CA GLU A 215 10.38 -0.62 27.92
C GLU A 215 10.83 -0.48 26.46
N PHE A 216 11.00 -1.62 25.78
CA PHE A 216 11.41 -1.72 24.40
C PHE A 216 10.32 -2.42 23.60
N SER A 217 9.64 -1.68 22.73
CA SER A 217 8.66 -2.23 21.80
C SER A 217 9.39 -2.79 20.57
N MET A 218 9.32 -4.12 20.37
CA MET A 218 10.12 -4.83 19.35
C MET A 218 9.28 -5.73 18.43
N ASP A 219 9.46 -5.60 17.12
CA ASP A 219 8.71 -6.30 16.06
C ASP A 219 9.13 -7.77 15.87
N SER A 220 10.37 -8.10 16.24
CA SER A 220 10.89 -9.47 16.27
C SER A 220 11.70 -9.73 17.55
N LEU A 221 11.52 -10.93 18.11
CA LEU A 221 12.26 -11.42 19.28
C LEU A 221 13.55 -12.16 18.90
N ASP A 222 13.90 -12.24 17.61
CA ASP A 222 15.12 -12.91 17.11
C ASP A 222 16.39 -12.06 17.24
N VAL A 223 16.34 -11.03 18.07
CA VAL A 223 17.46 -10.15 18.38
C VAL A 223 18.25 -10.73 19.56
N PRO A 224 19.60 -10.68 19.56
CA PRO A 224 20.41 -11.19 20.66
C PRO A 224 20.17 -10.40 21.96
N LEU A 225 20.18 -11.08 23.09
CA LEU A 225 20.06 -10.49 24.43
C LEU A 225 21.16 -9.45 24.71
N GLN A 226 22.33 -9.57 24.07
CA GLN A 226 23.36 -8.55 24.08
C GLN A 226 22.83 -7.18 23.63
N TRP A 227 22.05 -7.15 22.55
CA TRP A 227 21.50 -5.89 22.04
C TRP A 227 20.54 -5.27 23.05
N LEU A 228 19.69 -6.08 23.69
CA LEU A 228 18.76 -5.62 24.72
C LEU A 228 19.50 -5.00 25.91
N ARG A 229 20.57 -5.65 26.36
CA ARG A 229 21.46 -5.12 27.41
C ARG A 229 22.05 -3.79 27.01
N ASP A 230 22.63 -3.70 25.82
CA ASP A 230 23.33 -2.51 25.34
C ASP A 230 22.36 -1.32 25.20
N GLN A 231 21.12 -1.56 24.75
CA GLN A 231 20.07 -0.54 24.71
C GLN A 231 19.62 -0.10 26.10
N ALA A 232 19.48 -1.02 27.04
CA ALA A 232 19.12 -0.69 28.43
C ALA A 232 20.21 0.15 29.11
N ILE A 233 21.49 -0.19 28.90
CA ILE A 233 22.62 0.61 29.41
C ILE A 233 22.63 1.99 28.78
N LYS A 234 22.41 2.08 27.47
CA LYS A 234 22.36 3.35 26.76
C LYS A 234 21.28 4.28 27.33
N ARG A 235 20.04 3.79 27.49
CA ARG A 235 18.95 4.56 28.10
C ARG A 235 19.26 4.94 29.55
N ARG A 236 19.91 4.04 30.29
CA ARG A 236 20.33 4.35 31.65
C ARG A 236 21.36 5.48 31.71
N ILE A 237 22.32 5.52 30.79
CA ILE A 237 23.29 6.62 30.67
C ILE A 237 22.58 7.93 30.31
N GLU A 238 21.61 7.89 29.40
CA GLU A 238 20.80 9.06 29.05
C GLU A 238 20.01 9.61 30.25
N ASP A 239 19.48 8.73 31.09
CA ASP A 239 18.69 9.09 32.27
C ASP A 239 19.51 9.51 33.51
N GLU A 240 20.60 8.80 33.80
CA GLU A 240 21.41 8.98 35.01
C GLU A 240 22.65 9.88 34.75
N GLY A 241 22.92 10.23 33.49
CA GLY A 241 23.97 11.15 33.08
C GLY A 241 25.36 10.52 32.97
N GLN A 242 26.31 11.29 32.43
CA GLN A 242 27.69 10.86 32.16
C GLN A 242 28.47 10.48 33.44
N ASP A 243 28.00 10.90 34.62
CA ASP A 243 28.60 10.54 35.91
C ASP A 243 28.60 9.02 36.13
N PHE A 244 27.62 8.29 35.59
CA PHE A 244 27.57 6.83 35.58
C PHE A 244 28.68 6.19 34.73
N MET A 245 29.12 6.84 33.65
CA MET A 245 30.24 6.34 32.82
C MET A 245 31.59 6.41 33.54
N SER A 246 31.75 7.35 34.49
CA SER A 246 32.96 7.48 35.31
C SER A 246 33.26 6.22 36.12
N ASP A 247 32.22 5.47 36.50
CA ASP A 247 32.29 4.25 37.30
C ASP A 247 32.21 2.95 36.45
N CYS A 248 32.09 3.04 35.12
CA CYS A 248 31.82 1.91 34.22
C CYS A 248 32.58 1.99 32.89
N PRO A 249 33.80 1.43 32.79
CA PRO A 249 34.54 1.44 31.53
C PRO A 249 34.09 0.37 30.52
N ALA A 250 33.27 -0.62 30.90
CA ALA A 250 32.95 -1.77 30.03
C ALA A 250 31.48 -2.22 30.08
N LEU A 251 30.84 -2.25 28.90
CA LEU A 251 29.55 -2.92 28.67
C LEU A 251 29.59 -4.42 29.02
N GLN A 252 30.79 -5.01 29.04
CA GLN A 252 31.05 -6.41 29.36
C GLN A 252 30.83 -6.75 30.85
N GLU A 253 30.72 -5.74 31.72
CA GLU A 253 30.42 -5.93 33.14
C GLU A 253 28.93 -6.14 33.44
N TYR A 254 28.04 -6.00 32.47
CA TYR A 254 26.60 -6.13 32.69
C TYR A 254 26.04 -7.43 32.12
N VAL A 255 25.15 -8.05 32.89
CA VAL A 255 24.43 -9.28 32.58
C VAL A 255 22.92 -9.09 32.70
N LEU A 256 22.16 -9.94 32.02
CA LEU A 256 20.71 -9.99 32.10
C LEU A 256 20.28 -11.26 32.83
N GLU A 257 19.30 -11.12 33.72
CA GLU A 257 18.56 -12.23 34.32
C GLU A 257 17.08 -12.13 33.98
N THR A 258 16.34 -13.24 34.03
CA THR A 258 14.88 -13.22 33.91
C THR A 258 14.22 -12.97 35.25
N MET A 259 13.05 -12.33 35.28
CA MET A 259 12.26 -12.22 36.51
C MET A 259 11.73 -13.57 37.01
N ASN A 260 11.46 -14.51 36.09
CA ASN A 260 10.89 -15.82 36.41
C ASN A 260 11.91 -16.80 37.03
N GLN A 261 13.21 -16.62 36.74
CA GLN A 261 14.29 -17.46 37.26
C GLN A 261 15.44 -16.58 37.79
N PRO A 262 15.35 -16.11 39.04
CA PRO A 262 16.41 -15.32 39.67
C PRO A 262 17.68 -16.16 39.83
N ASN A 263 18.86 -15.54 39.70
CA ASN A 263 20.20 -16.13 39.80
C ASN A 263 20.66 -16.99 38.60
N VAL A 264 19.92 -16.98 37.48
CA VAL A 264 20.38 -17.60 36.23
C VAL A 264 20.76 -16.50 35.25
N VAL A 265 22.08 -16.29 35.11
CA VAL A 265 22.63 -15.36 34.12
C VAL A 265 22.33 -15.86 32.72
N LEU A 266 21.71 -15.01 31.90
CA LEU A 266 21.41 -15.33 30.51
C LEU A 266 22.65 -15.20 29.64
N ASP A 267 22.79 -16.12 28.69
CA ASP A 267 23.81 -16.04 27.64
C ASP A 267 23.42 -14.96 26.62
N LEU A 268 24.24 -13.93 26.53
CA LEU A 268 24.00 -12.74 25.73
C LEU A 268 23.99 -13.01 24.21
N ASN A 269 24.55 -14.14 23.77
CA ASN A 269 24.57 -14.52 22.37
C ASN A 269 23.25 -15.16 21.91
N LYS A 270 22.35 -15.50 22.84
CA LYS A 270 21.05 -16.11 22.51
C LYS A 270 20.03 -15.04 22.15
N PRO A 271 19.08 -15.36 21.25
CA PRO A 271 17.99 -14.44 20.94
C PRO A 271 17.02 -14.32 22.11
N ILE A 272 16.31 -13.19 22.20
CA ILE A 272 15.28 -12.95 23.23
C ILE A 272 14.21 -14.05 23.17
N SER A 273 13.86 -14.52 21.97
CA SER A 273 12.92 -15.62 21.72
C SER A 273 13.30 -16.95 22.37
N SER A 274 14.59 -17.19 22.64
CA SER A 274 15.05 -18.37 23.40
C SER A 274 14.70 -18.30 24.88
N THR A 275 14.32 -17.12 25.36
CA THR A 275 13.93 -16.88 26.74
C THR A 275 12.41 -16.83 26.78
N ALA A 276 11.77 -17.71 27.53
CA ALA A 276 10.31 -17.73 27.69
C ALA A 276 9.78 -16.56 28.57
N SER A 277 10.46 -15.42 28.55
CA SER A 277 10.23 -14.25 29.39
C SER A 277 10.45 -12.97 28.60
N LEU A 278 9.60 -11.96 28.86
CA LEU A 278 9.67 -10.63 28.26
C LEU A 278 10.17 -9.57 29.27
N GLU A 279 10.47 -10.00 30.49
CA GLU A 279 10.90 -9.16 31.60
C GLU A 279 12.29 -9.59 32.07
N PHE A 280 13.21 -8.63 32.09
CA PHE A 280 14.62 -8.87 32.37
C PHE A 280 15.14 -7.92 33.44
N LEU A 281 16.14 -8.36 34.20
CA LEU A 281 16.84 -7.56 35.21
C LEU A 281 18.28 -7.30 34.76
N LEU A 282 18.69 -6.03 34.73
CA LEU A 282 20.03 -5.60 34.37
C LEU A 282 20.92 -5.53 35.62
N LEU A 283 21.95 -6.37 35.67
CA LEU A 283 22.85 -6.51 36.81
C LEU A 283 24.31 -6.28 36.41
N ARG A 284 25.11 -5.73 37.32
CA ARG A 284 26.56 -5.60 37.17
C ARG A 284 27.24 -6.84 37.77
N ILE A 285 28.18 -7.46 37.05
CA ILE A 285 28.94 -8.66 37.45
C ILE A 285 29.65 -8.43 38.80
N ASN A 286 30.22 -7.24 39.00
CA ASN A 286 30.88 -6.88 40.28
C ASN A 286 29.88 -6.61 41.42
N SER A 287 28.59 -6.51 41.14
CA SER A 287 27.51 -6.36 42.11
C SER A 287 26.70 -7.66 42.30
N LEU A 288 27.04 -8.75 41.59
CA LEU A 288 26.38 -10.05 41.78
C LEU A 288 26.62 -10.60 43.21
N PHE A 289 27.79 -10.31 43.78
CA PHE A 289 28.08 -10.58 45.21
C PHE A 289 27.29 -9.69 46.18
N CYS A 290 26.70 -8.58 45.70
CA CYS A 290 25.89 -7.67 46.50
C CYS A 290 24.39 -8.08 46.52
N LEU A 291 23.94 -8.95 45.61
CA LEU A 291 22.54 -9.41 45.55
C LEU A 291 22.15 -10.29 46.75
N ILE A 292 23.11 -10.97 47.39
CA ILE A 292 22.87 -11.67 48.66
C ILE A 292 22.45 -10.68 49.75
N TYR A 293 22.94 -9.43 49.70
CA TYR A 293 22.59 -8.38 50.66
C TYR A 293 21.26 -7.67 50.34
N LEU A 294 20.91 -7.52 49.06
CA LEU A 294 19.68 -6.83 48.63
C LEU A 294 18.43 -7.72 48.69
N GLN A 295 18.56 -9.05 48.55
CA GLN A 295 17.45 -9.98 48.79
C GLN A 295 16.96 -9.91 50.24
N TYR A 296 17.85 -9.64 51.19
CA TYR A 296 17.50 -9.41 52.60
C TYR A 296 16.69 -8.12 52.82
N ILE A 297 16.93 -7.08 52.02
CA ILE A 297 16.24 -5.77 52.15
C ILE A 297 14.86 -5.83 51.50
N PHE A 298 14.74 -6.47 50.32
CA PHE A 298 13.45 -6.58 49.63
C PHE A 298 12.43 -7.44 50.40
N PHE A 299 12.90 -8.52 51.05
CA PHE A 299 12.03 -9.35 51.89
C PHE A 299 11.54 -8.60 53.16
N HIS A 300 12.34 -7.69 53.70
CA HIS A 300 11.97 -6.96 54.91
C HIS A 300 11.01 -5.79 54.65
N CYS A 301 10.98 -5.23 53.43
CA CYS A 301 9.99 -4.22 53.04
C CYS A 301 8.61 -4.81 52.73
N LEU A 302 8.53 -6.04 52.21
CA LEU A 302 7.25 -6.73 51.93
C LEU A 302 6.55 -7.27 53.18
N LEU A 303 7.25 -7.38 54.31
CA LEU A 303 6.70 -7.84 55.60
C LEU A 303 6.30 -6.68 56.54
N SER A 304 6.40 -5.43 56.11
CA SER A 304 5.99 -4.24 56.88
C SER A 304 4.94 -3.37 56.18
N SER A 305 4.13 -3.96 55.30
CA SER A 305 2.90 -3.35 54.77
C SER A 305 1.70 -4.26 55.01
#